data_AF-A0A9X9KAA7-F1
#
_entry.id   AF-A0A9X9KAA7-F1
#
_cell.length_a   1.000
_cell.length_b   1.000
_cell.length_c   1.000
_cell.angle_alpha   90.00
_cell.angle_beta   90.00
_cell.angle_gamma   90.00
#
_symmetry.space_group_name_H-M   'P 1'
#
loop_
_entity.id
_entity.type
_entity.pdbx_description
1 polymer ?
#
loop_
_entity_poly.entity_id
_entity_poly.type
_entity_poly.pdbx_seq_one_letter_code
_entity_poly.pdbx_strand_id
1 'polypeptide(L)'
;MTRALIRPLILAAALSSLALPAAASSDDAWKEFVADVQTACLAGAKDMIEDAKAVVDPVGSENYGLAILTGKAKGADATVSHICVYDKKTKAVELGSELAGDTLKVEIPGSTKP
;
A
#
# COMPACT_ATOMS: atom_id res chain seq x y z
N MET A 1 38.34 44.49 -35.98
CA MET A 1 36.88 44.27 -36.01
C MET A 1 36.62 42.79 -36.19
N THR A 2 36.18 42.07 -35.14
CA THR A 2 35.49 40.75 -35.14
C THR A 2 35.52 40.14 -33.72
N ARG A 3 34.97 40.87 -32.73
CA ARG A 3 34.78 40.37 -31.36
C ARG A 3 33.43 40.86 -30.81
N ALA A 4 32.36 40.40 -31.40
CA ALA A 4 31.01 40.48 -30.84
C ALA A 4 30.14 39.65 -31.77
N LEU A 5 29.62 38.51 -31.31
CA LEU A 5 28.45 37.75 -31.84
C LEU A 5 28.46 36.26 -31.42
N ILE A 6 29.01 35.89 -30.25
CA ILE A 6 28.91 34.50 -29.72
C ILE A 6 28.27 34.49 -28.32
N ARG A 7 27.42 35.48 -27.99
CA ARG A 7 26.93 35.66 -26.61
C ARG A 7 25.48 36.15 -26.52
N PRO A 8 24.53 35.55 -27.25
CA PRO A 8 23.27 35.24 -26.59
C PRO A 8 22.62 33.96 -27.17
N LEU A 9 23.26 32.79 -27.06
CA LEU A 9 22.57 31.53 -27.42
C LEU A 9 22.52 30.51 -26.28
N ILE A 10 23.14 30.79 -25.14
CA ILE A 10 23.20 29.86 -23.99
C ILE A 10 22.11 30.16 -22.95
N LEU A 11 21.16 31.07 -23.25
CA LEU A 11 20.08 31.45 -22.31
C LEU A 11 18.69 30.88 -22.64
N ALA A 12 18.58 29.92 -23.57
CA ALA A 12 17.29 29.36 -23.99
C ALA A 12 17.09 27.87 -23.63
N ALA A 13 18.07 27.19 -23.02
CA ALA A 13 18.04 25.74 -22.81
C ALA A 13 17.70 25.29 -21.36
N ALA A 14 17.32 26.20 -20.46
CA ALA A 14 17.19 25.91 -19.04
C ALA A 14 15.74 25.84 -18.50
N LEU A 15 14.72 25.77 -19.37
CA LEU A 15 13.31 25.71 -18.94
C LEU A 15 12.58 24.41 -19.30
N SER A 16 13.28 23.40 -19.83
CA SER A 16 12.67 22.10 -20.18
C SER A 16 12.73 21.07 -19.04
N SER A 17 12.99 21.50 -17.81
CA SER A 17 13.01 20.61 -16.65
C SER A 17 11.59 20.26 -16.22
N LEU A 18 11.17 19.06 -16.65
CA LEU A 18 10.36 18.12 -15.86
C LEU A 18 8.89 18.50 -15.64
N ALA A 19 8.14 18.69 -16.72
CA ALA A 19 6.73 18.32 -16.70
C ALA A 19 6.63 16.78 -16.80
N LEU A 20 7.11 16.07 -15.77
CA LEU A 20 6.64 14.71 -15.55
C LEU A 20 5.12 14.85 -15.36
N PRO A 21 4.29 14.07 -16.06
CA PRO A 21 2.89 14.03 -15.71
C PRO A 21 2.85 13.71 -14.22
N ALA A 22 2.30 14.62 -13.42
CA ALA A 22 1.77 14.25 -12.14
C ALA A 22 0.66 13.25 -12.48
N ALA A 23 1.01 11.97 -12.56
CA ALA A 23 0.06 10.89 -12.60
C ALA A 23 -0.67 11.01 -11.26
N ALA A 24 -1.74 11.81 -11.25
CA ALA A 24 -2.84 11.57 -10.34
C ALA A 24 -3.11 10.08 -10.49
N SER A 25 -2.73 9.31 -9.48
CA SER A 25 -2.81 7.86 -9.55
C SER A 25 -4.22 7.53 -10.00
N SER A 26 -4.32 6.86 -11.14
CA SER A 26 -5.60 6.54 -11.75
C SER A 26 -6.36 5.57 -10.85
N ASP A 27 -7.67 5.52 -10.98
CA ASP A 27 -8.51 4.57 -10.24
C ASP A 27 -8.02 3.11 -10.38
N ASP A 28 -7.41 2.77 -11.52
CA ASP A 28 -6.86 1.44 -11.77
C ASP A 28 -5.55 1.19 -11.02
N ALA A 29 -4.66 2.18 -10.92
CA ALA A 29 -3.44 2.07 -10.13
C ALA A 29 -3.75 1.88 -8.63
N TRP A 30 -4.83 2.49 -8.13
CA TRP A 30 -5.28 2.28 -6.76
C TRP A 30 -5.85 0.87 -6.53
N LYS A 31 -6.59 0.32 -7.49
CA LYS A 31 -7.09 -1.07 -7.40
C LYS A 31 -5.95 -2.08 -7.39
N GLU A 32 -4.96 -1.91 -8.26
CA GLU A 32 -3.77 -2.76 -8.29
C GLU A 32 -3.00 -2.68 -6.98
N PHE A 33 -2.81 -1.48 -6.44
CA PHE A 33 -2.17 -1.30 -5.14
C PHE A 33 -2.92 -2.02 -4.00
N VAL A 34 -4.24 -1.89 -3.94
CA VAL A 34 -5.06 -2.59 -2.93
C VAL A 34 -4.93 -4.12 -3.08
N ALA A 35 -4.96 -4.63 -4.31
CA ALA A 35 -4.81 -6.04 -4.58
C ALA A 35 -3.42 -6.57 -4.21
N ASP A 36 -2.37 -5.80 -4.48
CA ASP A 36 -0.99 -6.11 -4.10
C ASP A 36 -0.85 -6.23 -2.57
N VAL A 37 -1.33 -5.22 -1.84
CA VAL A 37 -1.29 -5.20 -0.37
C VAL A 37 -2.09 -6.38 0.18
N GLN A 38 -3.33 -6.60 -0.28
CA GLN A 38 -4.16 -7.72 0.14
C GLN A 38 -3.45 -9.06 -0.06
N THR A 39 -2.90 -9.28 -1.26
CA THR A 39 -2.24 -10.54 -1.62
C THR A 39 -1.01 -10.81 -0.75
N ALA A 40 -0.15 -9.80 -0.60
CA ALA A 40 1.08 -9.92 0.17
C ALA A 40 0.79 -10.13 1.67
N CYS A 41 -0.15 -9.36 2.23
CA CYS A 41 -0.53 -9.48 3.63
C CYS A 41 -1.18 -10.83 3.96
N LEU A 42 -2.11 -11.30 3.12
CA LEU A 42 -2.73 -12.62 3.29
C LEU A 42 -1.70 -13.75 3.17
N ALA A 43 -0.72 -13.62 2.27
CA ALA A 43 0.36 -14.58 2.16
C ALA A 43 1.22 -14.65 3.43
N GLY A 44 1.56 -13.50 4.02
CA GLY A 44 2.34 -13.43 5.26
C GLY A 44 1.64 -14.05 6.48
N ALA A 45 0.30 -14.01 6.51
CA ALA A 45 -0.48 -14.45 7.67
C ALA A 45 -0.97 -15.92 7.62
N LYS A 46 -0.65 -16.68 6.56
CA LYS A 46 -1.13 -18.07 6.35
C LYS A 46 -0.85 -19.03 7.51
N ASP A 47 0.22 -18.76 8.26
CA ASP A 47 0.62 -19.57 9.41
C ASP A 47 0.10 -19.07 10.75
N MET A 48 -0.58 -17.92 10.77
CA MET A 48 -1.11 -17.29 11.98
C MET A 48 -2.64 -17.36 12.04
N ILE A 49 -3.31 -17.22 10.88
CA ILE A 49 -4.77 -17.08 10.81
C ILE A 49 -5.34 -18.07 9.76
N GLU A 50 -6.33 -18.85 10.17
CA GLU A 50 -7.17 -19.68 9.31
C GLU A 50 -8.16 -18.79 8.53
N ASP A 51 -8.28 -19.00 7.22
CA ASP A 51 -9.18 -18.28 6.31
C ASP A 51 -9.11 -16.74 6.49
N ALA A 52 -7.89 -16.23 6.64
CA ALA A 52 -7.62 -14.82 6.87
C ALA A 52 -8.32 -13.94 5.83
N LYS A 53 -8.93 -12.85 6.31
CA LYS A 53 -9.47 -11.79 5.47
C LYS A 53 -8.73 -10.49 5.75
N ALA A 54 -8.65 -9.63 4.72
CA ALA A 54 -7.96 -8.35 4.81
C ALA A 54 -8.94 -7.19 4.59
N VAL A 55 -8.84 -6.18 5.43
CA VAL A 55 -9.39 -4.84 5.18
C VAL A 55 -8.21 -3.93 4.89
N VAL A 56 -8.10 -3.50 3.64
CA VAL A 56 -6.96 -2.72 3.15
C VAL A 56 -7.28 -1.23 3.19
N ASP A 57 -6.35 -0.44 3.68
CA ASP A 57 -6.37 1.01 3.52
C ASP A 57 -6.21 1.34 2.01
N PRO A 58 -7.20 2.00 1.37
CA PRO A 58 -7.23 2.21 -0.08
C PRO A 58 -6.00 2.91 -0.66
N VAL A 59 -5.31 3.71 0.17
CA VAL A 59 -4.15 4.51 -0.23
C VAL A 59 -2.93 4.18 0.63
N GLY A 60 -3.14 3.79 1.88
CA GLY A 60 -2.10 3.58 2.86
C GLY A 60 -1.45 4.90 3.28
N SER A 61 -0.20 4.80 3.72
CA SER A 61 0.65 5.96 4.07
C SER A 61 1.60 6.33 2.92
N GLU A 62 2.43 7.35 3.13
CA GLU A 62 3.41 7.80 2.14
C GLU A 62 4.30 6.67 1.61
N ASN A 63 4.77 5.78 2.49
CA ASN A 63 5.73 4.73 2.14
C ASN A 63 5.15 3.32 2.25
N TYR A 64 3.98 3.14 2.86
CA TYR A 64 3.46 1.83 3.20
C TYR A 64 2.02 1.63 2.77
N GLY A 65 1.69 0.44 2.31
CA GLY A 65 0.32 -0.08 2.33
C GLY A 65 0.01 -0.66 3.70
N LEU A 66 -1.22 -0.46 4.15
CA LEU A 66 -1.66 -0.87 5.47
C LEU A 66 -2.91 -1.73 5.31
N ALA A 67 -2.98 -2.82 6.06
CA ALA A 67 -4.17 -3.64 6.11
C ALA A 67 -4.38 -4.20 7.51
N ILE A 68 -5.63 -4.41 7.88
CA ILE A 68 -6.00 -5.23 9.03
C ILE A 68 -6.35 -6.63 8.53
N LEU A 69 -5.64 -7.62 9.03
CA LEU A 69 -5.93 -9.03 8.82
C LEU A 69 -6.78 -9.53 9.99
N THR A 70 -7.81 -10.32 9.72
CA THR A 70 -8.66 -10.89 10.77
C THR A 70 -9.16 -12.27 10.36
N GLY A 71 -9.37 -13.13 11.35
CA GLY A 71 -9.89 -14.48 11.15
C GLY A 71 -9.68 -15.34 12.39
N LYS A 72 -9.85 -16.65 12.25
CA LYS A 72 -9.65 -17.59 13.36
C LYS A 72 -8.15 -17.84 13.55
N ALA A 73 -7.65 -17.73 14.76
CA ALA A 73 -6.24 -18.04 15.06
C ALA A 73 -5.93 -19.51 14.75
N LYS A 74 -4.76 -19.76 14.15
CA LYS A 74 -4.31 -21.13 13.88
C LYS A 74 -3.95 -21.80 15.20
N GLY A 75 -4.61 -22.91 15.52
CA GLY A 75 -4.37 -23.66 16.76
C GLY A 75 -5.13 -23.16 18.00
N ALA A 76 -6.00 -22.17 17.86
CA ALA A 76 -6.91 -21.74 18.92
C ALA A 76 -8.33 -21.49 18.37
N ASP A 77 -9.34 -21.55 19.23
CA ASP A 77 -10.72 -21.24 18.87
C ASP A 77 -11.06 -19.79 19.23
N ALA A 78 -10.26 -18.86 18.72
CA ALA A 78 -10.41 -17.44 18.97
C ALA A 78 -10.25 -16.64 17.67
N THR A 79 -11.04 -15.58 17.52
CA THR A 79 -10.84 -14.61 16.44
C THR A 79 -9.75 -13.63 16.85
N VAL A 80 -8.76 -13.47 15.97
CA VAL A 80 -7.63 -12.57 16.17
C VAL A 80 -7.46 -11.66 14.97
N SER A 81 -6.80 -10.54 15.19
CA SER A 81 -6.45 -9.60 14.13
C SER A 81 -4.97 -9.22 14.19
N HIS A 82 -4.39 -8.91 13.03
CA HIS A 82 -3.02 -8.42 12.90
C HIS A 82 -3.00 -7.19 12.01
N ILE A 83 -2.12 -6.24 12.33
CA ILE A 83 -1.79 -5.13 11.42
C ILE A 83 -0.75 -5.64 10.43
N CYS A 84 -0.99 -5.45 9.15
CA CYS A 84 -0.03 -5.71 8.10
C CYS A 84 0.52 -4.39 7.56
N VAL A 85 1.84 -4.28 7.49
CA VAL A 85 2.57 -3.17 6.89
C VAL A 85 3.28 -3.71 5.65
N TYR A 86 2.92 -3.17 4.50
CA TYR A 86 3.51 -3.49 3.21
C TYR A 86 4.40 -2.33 2.76
N ASP A 87 5.70 -2.55 2.57
CA ASP A 87 6.62 -1.53 2.07
C ASP A 87 6.40 -1.32 0.56
N LYS A 88 6.04 -0.10 0.14
CA LYS A 88 5.74 0.20 -1.27
C LYS A 88 6.98 0.08 -2.17
N LYS A 89 8.19 0.26 -1.63
CA LYS A 89 9.46 0.23 -2.37
C LYS A 89 10.00 -1.19 -2.47
N THR A 90 10.08 -1.89 -1.35
CA THR A 90 10.69 -3.22 -1.28
C THR A 90 9.70 -4.35 -1.50
N LYS A 91 8.39 -4.05 -1.40
CA LYS A 91 7.30 -5.02 -1.49
C LYS A 91 7.32 -6.05 -0.34
N ALA A 92 8.12 -5.80 0.70
CA ALA A 92 8.18 -6.61 1.90
C ALA A 92 6.94 -6.40 2.77
N VAL A 93 6.59 -7.43 3.55
CA VAL A 93 5.47 -7.39 4.51
C VAL A 93 6.01 -7.62 5.91
N GLU A 94 5.56 -6.78 6.83
CA GLU A 94 5.72 -6.96 8.26
C GLU A 94 4.35 -7.11 8.91
N LEU A 95 4.21 -8.10 9.79
CA LEU A 95 3.00 -8.34 10.55
C LEU A 95 3.23 -7.90 12.00
N GLY A 96 2.31 -7.10 12.50
CA GLY A 96 2.23 -6.73 13.91
C GLY A 96 1.84 -7.91 14.80
N SER A 97 1.86 -7.67 16.11
CA SER A 97 1.42 -8.65 17.10
C SER A 97 -0.07 -8.97 16.97
N GLU A 98 -0.45 -10.07 17.60
CA GLU A 98 -1.85 -10.48 17.71
C GLU A 98 -2.66 -9.44 18.50
N LEU A 99 -3.85 -9.13 17.99
CA LEU A 99 -4.87 -8.33 18.66
C LEU A 99 -6.10 -9.23 18.86
N ALA A 100 -6.51 -9.40 20.12
CA ALA A 100 -7.67 -10.21 20.46
C ALA A 100 -8.98 -9.56 19.96
N GLY A 101 -9.96 -10.39 19.60
CA GLY A 101 -11.24 -9.93 19.05
C GLY A 101 -12.12 -9.12 20.02
N ASP A 102 -11.82 -9.14 21.33
CA ASP A 102 -12.45 -8.26 22.33
C ASP A 102 -11.86 -6.83 22.31
N THR A 103 -10.65 -6.67 21.77
CA THR A 103 -9.91 -5.42 21.71
C THR A 103 -10.11 -4.70 20.37
N LEU A 104 -10.29 -5.44 19.27
CA LEU A 104 -10.52 -4.88 17.94
C LEU A 104 -11.66 -5.62 17.22
N LYS A 105 -12.66 -4.86 16.76
CA LYS A 105 -13.71 -5.35 15.86
C LYS A 105 -13.44 -4.86 14.45
N VAL A 106 -13.38 -5.79 13.50
CA VAL A 106 -13.14 -5.50 12.08
C VAL A 106 -14.39 -5.84 11.30
N GLU A 107 -14.96 -4.83 10.62
CA GLU A 107 -16.06 -5.04 9.68
C GLU A 107 -15.49 -5.22 8.28
N ILE A 108 -15.93 -6.28 7.59
CA ILE A 108 -15.47 -6.58 6.24
C ILE A 108 -16.56 -6.12 5.27
N PRO A 109 -16.30 -5.08 4.45
CA PRO A 109 -17.27 -4.61 3.46
C PRO A 109 -17.67 -5.75 2.51
N GLY A 110 -18.97 -5.97 2.34
CA GLY A 110 -19.50 -7.05 1.50
C GLY A 110 -19.52 -8.45 2.13
N SER A 111 -19.08 -8.62 3.38
CA SER A 111 -19.15 -9.91 4.11
C SER A 111 -20.48 -10.10 4.86
N THR A 112 -21.54 -9.38 4.49
CA THR A 112 -22.90 -9.65 4.98
C THR A 112 -23.33 -11.03 4.47
N LYS A 113 -23.13 -12.04 5.30
CA LYS A 113 -23.96 -13.24 5.25
C LYS A 113 -25.34 -12.83 5.78
N PRO A 114 -26.45 -13.16 5.11
CA PRO A 114 -27.78 -13.03 5.69
C PRO A 114 -27.91 -13.86 6.97
#